data_AF-A0A3A5YBP7-F1
#
_entry.id   AF-A0A3A5YBP7-F1
#
_cell.length_a   1.000
_cell.length_b   1.000
_cell.length_c   1.000
_cell.angle_alpha   90.00
_cell.angle_beta   90.00
_cell.angle_gamma   90.00
#
_symmetry.space_group_name_H-M   'P 1'
#
loop_
_entity.id
_entity.type
_entity.pdbx_description
1 polymer ?
#
loop_
_entity_poly.entity_id
_entity_poly.type
_entity_poly.pdbx_seq_one_letter_code
_entity_poly.pdbx_strand_id
1 'polypeptide(L)'
;MMANLAVLERQQQFDFQQNGIEVMDFETLQRTYKENDIYNNPVQGIYHYQVIQRMMDICEKHNLDYEVEEIFAAQNRNKTQPGVSILPQVEQIHGEKAVEAHILRRIFTTIRIKDWETDELTTTLVVAYHQDGVQAAIGPCVKICHNQCILSPERSVCNYGKKKVTTEELFDTVDGWMANFEVNMNEDIERIQRLKRRVIPLEEIYMYIGLLTALRVSHDSADKNLSSTVETYPLNQGQISVFTEEVLKLVMTKGQITAWDLYNVATEIYKPGKTDFPALIPQNGAMAELLLSRLPEEAEIMDAIPVG
;
A
#
# COMPACT_ATOMS: atom_id res chain seq x y z
N MET A 1 10.61 8.37 33.66
CA MET A 1 11.21 9.63 33.18
C MET A 1 12.08 9.41 31.92
N MET A 2 13.01 8.45 31.91
CA MET A 2 13.84 8.11 30.72
C MET A 2 13.04 7.69 29.46
N ALA A 3 11.97 6.90 29.60
CA ALA A 3 11.19 6.44 28.45
C ALA A 3 10.43 7.57 27.73
N ASN A 4 9.92 8.57 28.48
CA ASN A 4 9.24 9.72 27.88
C ASN A 4 10.23 10.72 27.23
N LEU A 5 11.44 10.87 27.79
CA LEU A 5 12.49 11.67 27.14
C LEU A 5 12.90 11.05 25.80
N ALA A 6 13.09 9.73 25.74
CA ALA A 6 13.47 9.04 24.51
C ALA A 6 12.39 9.12 23.41
N VAL A 7 11.11 9.20 23.76
CA VAL A 7 10.00 9.41 22.80
C VAL A 7 9.97 10.87 22.31
N LEU A 8 10.16 11.84 23.20
CA LEU A 8 10.27 13.26 22.85
C LEU A 8 11.52 13.58 22.01
N GLU A 9 12.66 12.94 22.30
CA GLU A 9 13.90 13.07 21.51
C GLU A 9 13.76 12.43 20.11
N ARG A 10 13.03 11.30 19.99
CA ARG A 10 12.70 10.68 18.68
C ARG A 10 11.77 11.54 17.81
N GLN A 11 10.95 12.41 18.40
CA GLN A 11 10.14 13.38 17.65
C GLN A 11 10.94 14.63 17.22
N GLN A 12 12.23 14.72 17.60
CA GLN A 12 13.11 15.84 17.23
C GLN A 12 14.23 15.44 16.28
N GLN A 13 14.55 14.14 16.16
CA GLN A 13 15.62 13.66 15.31
C GLN A 13 15.22 12.42 14.50
N PHE A 14 15.78 12.30 13.29
CA PHE A 14 15.71 11.09 12.48
C PHE A 14 17.09 10.47 12.28
N ASP A 15 17.20 9.13 12.35
CA ASP A 15 18.44 8.40 12.10
C ASP A 15 18.29 7.38 10.98
N PHE A 16 18.17 7.87 9.75
CA PHE A 16 18.09 7.01 8.56
C PHE A 16 19.39 6.24 8.24
N GLN A 17 20.48 6.47 8.98
CA GLN A 17 21.71 5.68 8.84
C GLN A 17 21.57 4.35 9.60
N GLN A 18 20.97 4.38 10.79
CA GLN A 18 20.68 3.19 11.57
C GLN A 18 19.36 2.54 11.14
N ASN A 19 18.36 3.36 10.82
CA ASN A 19 17.00 2.91 10.53
C ASN A 19 16.69 3.05 9.04
N GLY A 20 16.19 1.98 8.41
CA GLY A 20 15.70 2.07 7.02
C GLY A 20 14.41 2.88 6.88
N ILE A 21 13.68 3.03 7.99
CA ILE A 21 12.34 3.61 8.10
C ILE A 21 12.30 4.42 9.40
N GLU A 22 11.69 5.60 9.36
CA GLU A 22 11.40 6.42 10.54
C GLU A 22 9.90 6.70 10.58
N VAL A 23 9.27 6.44 11.72
CA VAL A 23 7.84 6.69 11.98
C VAL A 23 7.71 8.03 12.70
N MET A 24 6.71 8.83 12.35
CA MET A 24 6.48 10.17 12.90
C MET A 24 5.00 10.49 13.02
N ASP A 25 4.66 11.54 13.76
CA ASP A 25 3.32 12.12 13.73
C ASP A 25 3.22 13.21 12.65
N PHE A 26 1.98 13.69 12.45
CA PHE A 26 1.69 14.70 11.44
C PHE A 26 2.39 16.04 11.71
N GLU A 27 2.47 16.47 12.97
CA GLU A 27 3.15 17.72 13.37
C GLU A 27 4.66 17.67 13.08
N THR A 28 5.30 16.54 13.39
CA THR A 28 6.70 16.29 13.07
C THR A 28 6.93 16.32 11.57
N LEU A 29 6.05 15.69 10.79
CA LEU A 29 6.14 15.70 9.32
C LEU A 29 6.07 17.14 8.75
N GLN A 30 5.22 18.00 9.31
CA GLN A 30 5.07 19.41 8.89
C GLN A 30 6.33 20.26 9.14
N ARG A 31 7.12 19.89 10.16
CA ARG A 31 8.38 20.56 10.53
C ARG A 31 9.54 20.20 9.60
N THR A 32 9.45 19.08 8.89
CA THR A 32 10.51 18.65 7.96
C THR A 32 10.70 19.64 6.81
N TYR A 33 11.86 19.56 6.16
CA TYR A 33 12.26 20.53 5.16
C TYR A 33 11.31 20.49 3.94
N LYS A 34 10.89 21.67 3.48
CA LYS A 34 9.98 21.84 2.35
C LYS A 34 10.79 22.06 1.08
N GLU A 35 10.82 21.06 0.21
CA GLU A 35 11.58 21.12 -1.03
C GLU A 35 10.85 21.96 -2.09
N ASN A 36 11.52 23.02 -2.57
CA ASN A 36 10.98 23.95 -3.55
C ASN A 36 11.76 23.91 -4.87
N ASP A 37 11.07 24.21 -5.96
CA ASP A 37 11.65 24.47 -7.27
C ASP A 37 12.33 25.86 -7.33
N ILE A 38 12.88 26.20 -8.50
CA ILE A 38 13.56 27.49 -8.73
C ILE A 38 12.63 28.71 -8.63
N TYR A 39 11.31 28.50 -8.68
CA TYR A 39 10.28 29.54 -8.55
C TYR A 39 9.69 29.59 -7.14
N ASN A 40 10.28 28.84 -6.20
CA ASN A 40 9.83 28.74 -4.81
C ASN A 40 8.47 28.05 -4.64
N ASN A 41 8.07 27.20 -5.57
CA ASN A 41 6.87 26.34 -5.47
C ASN A 41 7.26 24.93 -4.99
N PRO A 42 6.35 24.15 -4.39
CA PRO A 42 6.64 22.75 -4.07
C PRO A 42 7.09 21.98 -5.32
N VAL A 43 8.17 21.18 -5.21
CA VAL A 43 8.73 20.44 -6.37
C VAL A 43 7.70 19.55 -7.08
N GLN A 44 6.80 18.92 -6.32
CA GLN A 44 5.75 18.05 -6.85
C GLN A 44 4.40 18.77 -7.04
N GLY A 45 4.40 20.12 -7.00
CA GLY A 45 3.18 20.93 -6.98
C GLY A 45 2.40 20.88 -5.66
N ILE A 46 2.75 19.98 -4.74
CA ILE A 46 2.19 19.84 -3.40
C ILE A 46 3.26 19.30 -2.44
N TYR A 47 3.25 19.77 -1.19
CA TYR A 47 4.11 19.20 -0.14
C TYR A 47 3.53 17.90 0.39
N HIS A 48 4.39 17.00 0.86
CA HIS A 48 3.99 15.71 1.43
C HIS A 48 2.94 15.83 2.53
N TYR A 49 3.10 16.76 3.48
CA TYR A 49 2.13 16.95 4.57
C TYR A 49 0.78 17.51 4.07
N GLN A 50 0.78 18.30 2.99
CA GLN A 50 -0.46 18.84 2.42
C GLN A 50 -1.30 17.75 1.78
N VAL A 51 -0.67 16.69 1.25
CA VAL A 51 -1.41 15.53 0.74
C VAL A 51 -2.21 14.89 1.86
N ILE A 52 -1.55 14.59 2.99
CA ILE A 52 -2.21 13.97 4.14
C ILE A 52 -3.30 14.90 4.70
N GLN A 53 -3.03 16.20 4.82
CA GLN A 53 -4.04 17.19 5.23
C GLN A 53 -5.28 17.12 4.35
N ARG A 54 -5.13 17.13 3.02
CA ARG A 54 -6.27 17.06 2.11
C ARG A 54 -7.03 15.75 2.21
N MET A 55 -6.36 14.63 2.48
CA MET A 55 -7.06 13.37 2.73
C MET A 55 -7.88 13.41 4.03
N MET A 56 -7.32 14.00 5.10
CA MET A 56 -8.04 14.25 6.34
C MET A 56 -9.26 15.16 6.12
N ASP A 57 -9.08 16.26 5.39
CA ASP A 57 -10.17 17.19 5.05
C ASP A 57 -11.30 16.49 4.26
N ILE A 58 -10.97 15.53 3.39
CA ILE A 58 -11.97 14.71 2.67
C ILE A 58 -12.72 13.80 3.65
N CYS A 59 -12.02 13.10 4.56
CA CYS A 59 -12.67 12.27 5.58
C CYS A 59 -13.61 13.11 6.47
N GLU A 60 -13.19 14.31 6.88
CA GLU A 60 -14.01 15.26 7.65
C GLU A 60 -15.22 15.75 6.88
N LYS A 61 -15.05 16.07 5.59
CA LYS A 61 -16.14 16.50 4.70
C LYS A 61 -17.27 15.48 4.63
N HIS A 62 -16.96 14.18 4.64
CA HIS A 62 -17.93 13.09 4.62
C HIS A 62 -18.35 12.60 6.01
N ASN A 63 -17.90 13.28 7.07
CA ASN A 63 -18.24 12.98 8.46
C ASN A 63 -17.92 11.53 8.85
N LEU A 64 -16.78 11.02 8.36
CA LEU A 64 -16.24 9.72 8.72
C LEU A 64 -15.42 9.81 10.02
N ASP A 65 -15.57 8.83 10.91
CA ASP A 65 -14.69 8.64 12.06
C ASP A 65 -13.37 8.03 11.60
N TYR A 66 -12.29 8.82 11.62
CA TYR A 66 -10.99 8.40 11.11
C TYR A 66 -9.85 8.65 12.09
N GLU A 67 -8.75 7.95 11.88
CA GLU A 67 -7.49 8.11 12.60
C GLU A 67 -6.31 7.97 11.64
N VAL A 68 -5.36 8.89 11.70
CA VAL A 68 -4.06 8.72 11.05
C VAL A 68 -3.26 7.68 11.86
N GLU A 69 -3.35 6.42 11.47
CA GLU A 69 -2.78 5.28 12.20
C GLU A 69 -1.24 5.31 12.17
N GLU A 70 -0.65 5.66 11.02
CA GLU A 70 0.81 5.69 10.87
C GLU A 70 1.23 6.66 9.78
N ILE A 71 2.33 7.39 10.03
CA ILE A 71 3.09 8.13 9.01
C ILE A 71 4.54 7.68 9.13
N PHE A 72 5.15 7.28 8.02
CA PHE A 72 6.57 6.97 8.02
C PHE A 72 7.26 7.40 6.73
N ALA A 73 8.56 7.61 6.85
CA ALA A 73 9.45 7.87 5.73
C ALA A 73 10.38 6.68 5.51
N ALA A 74 10.70 6.36 4.26
CA ALA A 74 11.56 5.23 3.93
C ALA A 74 12.77 5.63 3.08
N GLN A 75 13.94 5.15 3.48
CA GLN A 75 15.16 5.27 2.69
C GLN A 75 15.23 4.16 1.63
N ASN A 76 15.37 4.52 0.36
CA ASN A 76 15.51 3.58 -0.76
C ASN A 76 16.98 3.21 -1.08
N ARG A 77 17.95 3.71 -0.29
CA ARG A 77 19.42 3.56 -0.49
C ARG A 77 19.91 3.92 -1.90
N ASN A 78 19.10 4.65 -2.67
CA ASN A 78 19.44 5.08 -4.01
C ASN A 78 20.35 6.31 -3.94
N LYS A 79 21.56 6.20 -4.51
CA LYS A 79 22.55 7.30 -4.46
C LYS A 79 22.25 8.43 -5.44
N THR A 80 21.51 8.17 -6.52
CA THR A 80 21.23 9.18 -7.56
C THR A 80 19.93 9.94 -7.28
N GLN A 81 18.92 9.25 -6.74
CA GLN A 81 17.65 9.85 -6.31
C GLN A 81 17.28 9.35 -4.91
N PRO A 82 17.91 9.93 -3.88
CA PRO A 82 17.71 9.48 -2.51
C PRO A 82 16.30 9.82 -2.02
N GLY A 83 15.64 8.83 -1.43
CA GLY A 83 14.32 8.99 -0.79
C GLY A 83 14.34 9.89 0.44
N VAL A 84 15.51 10.04 1.07
CA VAL A 84 15.75 10.95 2.19
C VAL A 84 17.07 11.66 1.99
N SER A 85 17.14 12.94 2.34
CA SER A 85 18.40 13.69 2.37
C SER A 85 18.43 14.60 3.58
N ILE A 86 19.63 14.91 4.08
CA ILE A 86 19.83 15.87 5.15
C ILE A 86 20.54 17.10 4.61
N LEU A 87 20.12 18.29 5.05
CA LEU A 87 20.73 19.57 4.69
C LEU A 87 21.72 19.98 5.78
N PRO A 88 23.05 19.95 5.53
CA PRO A 88 24.04 20.25 6.57
C PRO A 88 23.92 21.68 7.12
N GLN A 89 23.49 22.63 6.30
CA GLN A 89 23.31 24.02 6.73
C GLN A 89 22.15 24.19 7.72
N VAL A 90 21.08 23.41 7.54
CA VAL A 90 19.92 23.43 8.44
C VAL A 90 20.24 22.63 9.71
N GLU A 91 20.96 21.51 9.58
CA GLU A 91 21.45 20.71 10.70
C GLU A 91 22.38 21.52 11.62
N GLN A 92 23.22 22.40 11.07
CA GLN A 92 24.05 23.31 11.88
C GLN A 92 23.24 24.29 12.74
N ILE A 93 22.00 24.62 12.32
CA ILE A 93 21.11 25.56 13.03
C ILE A 93 20.25 24.82 14.05
N HIS A 94 19.66 23.69 13.64
CA HIS A 94 18.66 22.96 14.42
C HIS A 94 19.24 21.81 15.26
N GLY A 95 20.50 21.46 15.06
CA GLY A 95 21.17 20.35 15.72
C GLY A 95 21.34 19.13 14.83
N GLU A 96 22.29 18.26 15.21
CA GLU A 96 22.56 17.00 14.51
C GLU A 96 21.27 16.20 14.37
N LYS A 97 21.03 15.66 13.17
CA LYS A 97 19.86 14.82 12.82
C LYS A 97 18.49 15.47 13.05
N ALA A 98 18.40 16.79 13.23
CA ALA A 98 17.13 17.47 13.45
C ALA A 98 16.11 17.19 12.33
N VAL A 99 14.84 16.98 12.68
CA VAL A 99 13.77 16.70 11.70
C VAL A 99 13.62 17.82 10.66
N GLU A 100 13.86 19.08 11.07
CA GLU A 100 13.82 20.27 10.21
C GLU A 100 14.87 20.22 9.10
N ALA A 101 15.98 19.51 9.30
CA ALA A 101 17.06 19.39 8.32
C ALA A 101 16.80 18.29 7.28
N HIS A 102 15.77 17.46 7.47
CA HIS A 102 15.48 16.32 6.61
C HIS A 102 14.55 16.70 5.47
N ILE A 103 14.98 16.41 4.25
CA ILE A 103 14.13 16.35 3.05
C ILE A 103 13.62 14.93 2.92
N LEU A 104 12.30 14.76 3.01
CA LEU A 104 11.64 13.48 2.88
C LEU A 104 10.92 13.41 1.54
N ARG A 105 11.36 12.49 0.67
CA ARG A 105 10.80 12.32 -0.67
C ARG A 105 10.10 10.98 -0.86
N ARG A 106 9.89 10.23 0.22
CA ARG A 106 9.19 8.92 0.23
C ARG A 106 8.46 8.81 1.56
N ILE A 107 7.24 9.35 1.59
CA ILE A 107 6.33 9.33 2.75
C ILE A 107 5.19 8.38 2.47
N PHE A 108 4.81 7.63 3.48
CA PHE A 108 3.69 6.71 3.44
C PHE A 108 2.79 6.99 4.64
N THR A 109 1.48 6.87 4.42
CA THR A 109 0.49 7.16 5.46
C THR A 109 -0.67 6.20 5.37
N THR A 110 -1.16 5.83 6.54
CA THR A 110 -2.32 4.99 6.74
C THR A 110 -3.36 5.79 7.49
N ILE A 111 -4.51 6.01 6.86
CA ILE A 111 -5.68 6.60 7.49
C ILE A 111 -6.69 5.49 7.69
N ARG A 112 -6.92 5.11 8.94
CA ARG A 112 -7.93 4.13 9.33
C ARG A 112 -9.28 4.82 9.42
N ILE A 113 -10.28 4.23 8.79
CA ILE A 113 -11.68 4.66 8.88
C ILE A 113 -12.38 3.65 9.79
N LYS A 114 -12.93 4.15 10.90
CA LYS A 114 -13.53 3.37 11.99
C LYS A 114 -14.99 3.07 11.75
N ASP A 115 -15.65 3.83 10.88
CA ASP A 115 -17.04 3.56 10.54
C ASP A 115 -17.19 2.12 10.00
N TRP A 116 -18.15 1.40 10.59
CA TRP A 116 -18.47 0.01 10.27
C TRP A 116 -17.31 -0.99 10.39
N GLU A 117 -16.25 -0.64 11.14
CA GLU A 117 -15.19 -1.58 11.44
C GLU A 117 -15.71 -2.78 12.26
N THR A 118 -15.10 -3.94 12.03
CA THR A 118 -15.36 -5.17 12.80
C THR A 118 -14.04 -5.72 13.33
N ASP A 119 -14.11 -6.70 14.24
CA ASP A 119 -12.92 -7.41 14.72
C ASP A 119 -12.08 -8.02 13.60
N GLU A 120 -12.70 -8.31 12.45
CA GLU A 120 -12.06 -8.93 11.29
C GLU A 120 -11.74 -7.96 10.15
N LEU A 121 -12.39 -6.80 10.05
CA LEU A 121 -12.37 -5.90 8.89
C LEU A 121 -12.25 -4.44 9.32
N THR A 122 -11.17 -3.78 8.89
CA THR A 122 -10.87 -2.37 9.14
C THR A 122 -10.54 -1.71 7.80
N THR A 123 -11.27 -0.68 7.40
CA THR A 123 -10.98 -0.01 6.12
C THR A 123 -9.88 1.03 6.30
N THR A 124 -8.89 1.02 5.39
CA THR A 124 -7.79 1.99 5.41
C THR A 124 -7.66 2.69 4.07
N LEU A 125 -7.52 4.01 4.10
CA LEU A 125 -6.99 4.81 3.00
C LEU A 125 -5.46 4.85 3.14
N VAL A 126 -4.77 4.39 2.11
CA VAL A 126 -3.30 4.36 2.07
C VAL A 126 -2.83 5.43 1.10
N VAL A 127 -1.80 6.18 1.49
CA VAL A 127 -1.24 7.27 0.69
C VAL A 127 0.26 7.09 0.59
N ALA A 128 0.79 7.18 -0.62
CA ALA A 128 2.21 7.21 -0.90
C ALA A 128 2.55 8.54 -1.60
N TYR A 129 3.48 9.28 -1.03
CA TYR A 129 4.11 10.45 -1.65
C TYR A 129 5.55 10.09 -1.96
N HIS A 130 5.93 10.14 -3.24
CA HIS A 130 7.30 9.88 -3.66
C HIS A 130 7.78 10.78 -4.80
N GLN A 131 9.03 10.61 -5.24
CA GLN A 131 9.63 11.46 -6.27
C GLN A 131 8.88 11.50 -7.61
N ASP A 132 8.21 10.41 -7.98
CA ASP A 132 7.43 10.40 -9.22
C ASP A 132 6.05 11.06 -9.08
N GLY A 133 5.52 11.20 -7.85
CA GLY A 133 4.18 11.73 -7.58
C GLY A 133 3.51 11.14 -6.34
N VAL A 134 2.18 11.20 -6.33
CA VAL A 134 1.28 10.72 -5.27
C VAL A 134 0.46 9.55 -5.78
N GLN A 135 0.30 8.54 -4.92
CA GLN A 135 -0.62 7.43 -5.10
C GLN A 135 -1.52 7.30 -3.86
N ALA A 136 -2.79 6.99 -4.09
CA ALA A 136 -3.73 6.66 -3.03
C ALA A 136 -4.51 5.40 -3.38
N ALA A 137 -4.89 4.61 -2.38
CA ALA A 137 -5.78 3.47 -2.53
C ALA A 137 -6.59 3.21 -1.26
N ILE A 138 -7.75 2.56 -1.38
CA ILE A 138 -8.63 2.26 -0.24
C ILE A 138 -9.14 0.81 -0.28
N GLY A 139 -9.21 0.16 0.88
CA GLY A 139 -9.72 -1.21 1.00
C GLY A 139 -9.73 -1.78 2.43
N PRO A 140 -10.23 -3.02 2.61
CA PRO A 140 -10.46 -3.67 3.90
C PRO A 140 -9.27 -4.49 4.43
N CYS A 141 -8.85 -4.23 5.68
CA CYS A 141 -7.99 -5.01 6.60
C CYS A 141 -6.54 -5.34 6.17
N VAL A 142 -5.48 -5.50 7.00
CA VAL A 142 -5.16 -5.22 8.42
C VAL A 142 -3.74 -4.59 8.45
N LYS A 143 -3.61 -3.37 9.01
CA LYS A 143 -2.39 -2.64 9.41
C LYS A 143 -1.25 -2.57 8.39
N ILE A 144 -0.99 -1.34 7.92
CA ILE A 144 0.24 -1.03 7.19
C ILE A 144 1.47 -1.35 8.07
N CYS A 145 2.53 -1.80 7.41
CA CYS A 145 3.68 -2.54 7.93
C CYS A 145 3.45 -4.05 8.20
N HIS A 146 2.21 -4.57 8.11
CA HIS A 146 1.90 -6.00 8.32
C HIS A 146 1.07 -6.66 7.19
N ASN A 147 0.00 -6.07 6.64
CA ASN A 147 -0.70 -6.56 5.42
C ASN A 147 -1.38 -5.41 4.66
N GLN A 148 -1.17 -5.29 3.35
CA GLN A 148 -1.97 -4.39 2.50
C GLN A 148 -2.98 -5.22 1.72
N CYS A 149 -4.28 -5.12 2.03
CA CYS A 149 -5.34 -5.76 1.25
C CYS A 149 -6.10 -4.70 0.44
N ILE A 150 -5.64 -4.44 -0.78
CA ILE A 150 -6.33 -3.60 -1.75
C ILE A 150 -7.02 -4.55 -2.72
N LEU A 151 -8.25 -4.94 -2.37
CA LEU A 151 -9.02 -5.96 -3.11
C LEU A 151 -9.63 -5.45 -4.41
N SER A 152 -9.71 -4.14 -4.60
CA SER A 152 -10.22 -3.51 -5.82
C SER A 152 -9.11 -2.71 -6.49
N PRO A 153 -8.54 -3.22 -7.61
CA PRO A 153 -7.61 -2.45 -8.44
C PRO A 153 -8.17 -1.10 -8.89
N GLU A 154 -9.50 -0.99 -9.00
CA GLU A 154 -10.22 0.22 -9.39
C GLU A 154 -10.22 1.30 -8.30
N ARG A 155 -9.95 0.93 -7.05
CA ARG A 155 -9.84 1.86 -5.91
C ARG A 155 -8.38 2.18 -5.59
N SER A 156 -7.62 2.44 -6.65
CA SER A 156 -6.27 2.98 -6.63
C SER A 156 -6.16 4.09 -7.68
N VAL A 157 -5.52 5.19 -7.31
CA VAL A 157 -5.31 6.35 -8.20
C VAL A 157 -3.90 6.89 -8.02
N CYS A 158 -3.30 7.38 -9.10
CA CYS A 158 -1.98 8.02 -9.05
C CYS A 158 -1.86 9.17 -10.05
N ASN A 159 -1.02 10.16 -9.73
CA ASN A 159 -0.76 11.29 -10.63
C ASN A 159 0.57 11.14 -11.43
N TYR A 160 1.06 9.92 -11.55
CA TYR A 160 2.29 9.57 -12.29
C TYR A 160 2.14 8.30 -13.11
N GLY A 161 3.10 8.04 -14.01
CA GLY A 161 3.03 6.89 -14.92
C GLY A 161 2.07 7.09 -16.11
N LYS A 162 1.67 5.97 -16.74
CA LYS A 162 0.96 5.97 -18.03
C LYS A 162 -0.51 6.39 -17.94
N LYS A 163 -1.20 6.02 -16.86
CA LYS A 163 -2.64 6.29 -16.62
C LYS A 163 -2.84 7.36 -15.54
N LYS A 164 -1.92 8.33 -15.48
CA LYS A 164 -1.93 9.36 -14.45
C LYS A 164 -3.12 10.31 -14.58
N VAL A 165 -3.60 10.76 -13.44
CA VAL A 165 -4.52 11.90 -13.32
C VAL A 165 -3.77 13.15 -12.87
N THR A 166 -4.41 14.31 -12.90
CA THR A 166 -3.91 15.51 -12.24
C THR A 166 -3.98 15.37 -10.71
N THR A 167 -3.26 16.22 -9.98
CA THR A 167 -3.33 16.24 -8.51
C THR A 167 -4.74 16.53 -8.00
N GLU A 168 -5.51 17.42 -8.67
CA GLU A 168 -6.88 17.69 -8.26
C GLU A 168 -7.82 16.51 -8.55
N GLU A 169 -7.73 15.91 -9.74
CA GLU A 169 -8.51 14.70 -10.08
C GLU A 169 -8.19 13.52 -9.14
N LEU A 170 -6.96 13.43 -8.61
CA LEU A 170 -6.59 12.45 -7.60
C LEU A 170 -7.43 12.65 -6.33
N PHE A 171 -7.54 13.88 -5.83
CA PHE A 171 -8.35 14.19 -4.65
C PHE A 171 -9.84 14.04 -4.93
N ASP A 172 -10.32 14.44 -6.12
CA ASP A 172 -11.71 14.23 -6.53
C ASP A 172 -12.07 12.74 -6.59
N THR A 173 -11.13 11.88 -7.00
CA THR A 173 -11.32 10.43 -7.02
C THR A 173 -11.44 9.88 -5.59
N VAL A 174 -10.56 10.30 -4.68
CA VAL A 174 -10.63 9.91 -3.26
C VAL A 174 -11.91 10.43 -2.61
N ASP A 175 -12.33 11.66 -2.92
CA ASP A 175 -13.60 12.23 -2.48
C ASP A 175 -14.79 11.38 -2.92
N GLY A 176 -14.78 10.90 -4.18
CA GLY A 176 -15.79 9.97 -4.69
C GLY A 176 -15.80 8.63 -3.96
N TRP A 177 -14.65 8.11 -3.52
CA TRP A 177 -14.60 6.89 -2.71
C TRP A 177 -15.24 7.10 -1.33
N MET A 178 -14.96 8.22 -0.68
CA MET A 178 -15.53 8.56 0.64
C MET A 178 -17.03 8.86 0.56
N ALA A 179 -17.48 9.50 -0.53
CA ALA A 179 -18.90 9.72 -0.79
C ALA A 179 -19.70 8.42 -0.93
N ASN A 180 -19.07 7.34 -1.41
CA ASN A 180 -19.68 6.02 -1.62
C ASN A 180 -19.15 4.96 -0.64
N PHE A 181 -18.64 5.39 0.53
CA PHE A 181 -17.89 4.54 1.44
C PHE A 181 -18.65 3.26 1.84
N GLU A 182 -19.90 3.40 2.27
CA GLU A 182 -20.74 2.27 2.70
C GLU A 182 -20.94 1.23 1.57
N VAL A 183 -21.20 1.69 0.35
CA VAL A 183 -21.37 0.81 -0.83
C VAL A 183 -20.07 0.07 -1.10
N ASN A 184 -18.95 0.80 -1.16
CA ASN A 184 -17.63 0.24 -1.43
C ASN A 184 -17.23 -0.81 -0.39
N MET A 185 -17.54 -0.57 0.88
CA MET A 185 -17.25 -1.50 1.97
C MET A 185 -18.12 -2.77 1.89
N ASN A 186 -19.39 -2.65 1.53
CA ASN A 186 -20.26 -3.82 1.37
C ASN A 186 -19.78 -4.74 0.24
N GLU A 187 -19.38 -4.18 -0.91
CA GLU A 187 -18.77 -4.96 -1.99
C GLU A 187 -17.50 -5.68 -1.54
N ASP A 188 -16.71 -5.04 -0.69
CA ASP A 188 -15.46 -5.59 -0.17
C ASP A 188 -15.67 -6.74 0.79
N ILE A 189 -16.62 -6.59 1.70
CA ILE A 189 -17.06 -7.68 2.57
C ILE A 189 -17.49 -8.86 1.71
N GLU A 190 -18.28 -8.63 0.67
CA GLU A 190 -18.73 -9.67 -0.26
C GLU A 190 -17.57 -10.36 -0.99
N ARG A 191 -16.62 -9.60 -1.56
CA ARG A 191 -15.39 -10.14 -2.18
C ARG A 191 -14.61 -11.02 -1.21
N ILE A 192 -14.42 -10.56 0.03
CA ILE A 192 -13.73 -11.33 1.09
C ILE A 192 -14.48 -12.61 1.40
N GLN A 193 -15.80 -12.56 1.53
CA GLN A 193 -16.61 -13.75 1.80
C GLN A 193 -16.51 -14.76 0.66
N ARG A 194 -16.51 -14.32 -0.60
CA ARG A 194 -16.27 -15.21 -1.76
C ARG A 194 -14.89 -15.85 -1.70
N LEU A 195 -13.84 -15.09 -1.38
CA LEU A 195 -12.48 -15.61 -1.21
C LEU A 195 -12.38 -16.63 -0.05
N LYS A 196 -13.04 -16.36 1.08
CA LYS A 196 -13.07 -17.25 2.25
C LYS A 196 -13.83 -18.55 1.95
N ARG A 197 -14.87 -18.51 1.13
CA ARG A 197 -15.66 -19.71 0.74
C ARG A 197 -14.94 -20.60 -0.27
N ARG A 198 -14.06 -20.04 -1.10
CA ARG A 198 -13.38 -20.79 -2.15
C ARG A 198 -12.19 -21.58 -1.60
N VAL A 199 -12.39 -22.87 -1.34
CA VAL A 199 -11.31 -23.82 -1.02
C VAL A 199 -10.51 -24.12 -2.29
N ILE A 200 -9.19 -24.01 -2.24
CA ILE A 200 -8.25 -24.22 -3.35
C ILE A 200 -7.57 -25.60 -3.20
N PRO A 201 -7.77 -26.54 -4.14
CA PRO A 201 -7.04 -27.81 -4.17
C PRO A 201 -5.54 -27.61 -4.39
N LEU A 202 -4.73 -28.60 -3.98
CA LEU A 202 -3.28 -28.51 -4.05
C LEU A 202 -2.75 -28.36 -5.49
N GLU A 203 -3.38 -29.03 -6.46
CA GLU A 203 -3.06 -28.88 -7.88
C GLU A 203 -3.29 -27.44 -8.38
N GLU A 204 -4.31 -26.77 -7.86
CA GLU A 204 -4.62 -25.39 -8.22
C GLU A 204 -3.65 -24.41 -7.56
N ILE A 205 -3.18 -24.70 -6.34
CA ILE A 205 -2.08 -23.96 -5.70
C ILE A 205 -0.84 -23.97 -6.59
N TYR A 206 -0.44 -25.14 -7.11
CA TYR A 206 0.70 -25.25 -8.02
C TYR A 206 0.46 -24.49 -9.34
N MET A 207 -0.77 -24.49 -9.84
CA MET A 207 -1.14 -23.69 -10.99
C MET A 207 -0.97 -22.18 -10.72
N TYR A 208 -1.42 -21.68 -9.56
CA TYR A 208 -1.21 -20.27 -9.17
C TYR A 208 0.28 -19.93 -9.10
N ILE A 209 1.11 -20.77 -8.51
CA ILE A 209 2.58 -20.57 -8.45
C ILE A 209 3.18 -20.50 -9.86
N GLY A 210 2.79 -21.43 -10.74
CA GLY A 210 3.22 -21.45 -12.13
C GLY A 210 2.80 -20.19 -12.89
N LEU A 211 1.58 -19.72 -12.67
CA LEU A 211 1.03 -18.52 -13.29
C LEU A 211 1.72 -17.24 -12.79
N LEU A 212 1.98 -17.11 -11.49
CA LEU A 212 2.76 -16.02 -10.92
C LEU A 212 4.14 -15.93 -11.59
N THR A 213 4.80 -17.08 -11.78
CA THR A 213 6.07 -17.16 -12.49
C THR A 213 5.94 -16.75 -13.95
N ALA A 214 4.92 -17.22 -14.66
CA ALA A 214 4.68 -16.88 -16.05
C ALA A 214 4.40 -15.38 -16.24
N LEU A 215 3.59 -14.76 -15.37
CA LEU A 215 3.30 -13.33 -15.40
C LEU A 215 4.58 -12.51 -15.17
N ARG A 216 5.38 -12.89 -14.16
CA ARG A 216 6.64 -12.23 -13.85
C ARG A 216 7.64 -12.29 -15.00
N VAL A 217 7.84 -13.48 -15.57
CA VAL A 217 8.75 -13.69 -16.71
C VAL A 217 8.26 -12.95 -17.96
N SER A 218 6.94 -12.94 -18.19
CA SER A 218 6.36 -12.25 -19.33
C SER A 218 6.64 -10.76 -19.26
N HIS A 219 6.37 -10.12 -18.11
CA HIS A 219 6.65 -8.70 -17.88
C HIS A 219 8.12 -8.33 -18.12
N ASP A 220 9.07 -9.18 -17.71
CA ASP A 220 10.51 -8.94 -17.85
C ASP A 220 11.09 -9.29 -19.21
N SER A 221 10.29 -9.89 -20.09
CA SER A 221 10.78 -10.37 -21.37
C SER A 221 11.38 -9.23 -22.20
N ALA A 222 12.51 -9.51 -22.85
CA ALA A 222 13.06 -8.63 -23.87
C ALA A 222 12.18 -8.58 -25.13
N ASP A 223 11.34 -9.60 -25.35
CA ASP A 223 10.35 -9.63 -26.43
C ASP A 223 9.14 -8.75 -26.08
N LYS A 224 8.95 -7.68 -26.85
CA LYS A 224 7.86 -6.72 -26.66
C LYS A 224 6.47 -7.31 -26.90
N ASN A 225 6.36 -8.37 -27.70
CA ASN A 225 5.09 -9.06 -27.88
C ASN A 225 4.66 -9.75 -26.59
N LEU A 226 5.63 -10.29 -25.84
CA LEU A 226 5.36 -10.94 -24.56
C LEU A 226 5.25 -9.92 -23.42
N SER A 227 6.18 -8.95 -23.34
CA SER A 227 6.21 -7.98 -22.25
C SER A 227 5.04 -7.00 -22.24
N SER A 228 4.36 -6.80 -23.37
CA SER A 228 3.19 -5.94 -23.44
C SER A 228 1.90 -6.60 -22.91
N THR A 229 1.91 -7.92 -22.71
CA THR A 229 0.74 -8.67 -22.21
C THR A 229 0.52 -8.52 -20.71
N VAL A 230 1.55 -8.13 -19.96
CA VAL A 230 1.49 -7.99 -18.50
C VAL A 230 2.01 -6.61 -18.15
N GLU A 231 1.11 -5.69 -17.79
CA GLU A 231 1.49 -4.34 -17.34
C GLU A 231 2.10 -4.38 -15.94
N THR A 232 1.49 -5.14 -15.02
CA THR A 232 1.97 -5.30 -13.64
C THR A 232 1.93 -6.78 -13.27
N TYR A 233 3.02 -7.29 -12.70
CA TYR A 233 3.09 -8.65 -12.17
C TYR A 233 2.72 -8.65 -10.66
N PRO A 234 2.10 -9.69 -10.09
CA PRO A 234 1.72 -9.68 -8.67
C PRO A 234 2.90 -9.79 -7.69
N LEU A 235 3.89 -10.63 -8.01
CA LEU A 235 5.06 -10.89 -7.15
C LEU A 235 6.33 -10.99 -8.00
N ASN A 236 7.43 -10.44 -7.51
CA ASN A 236 8.76 -10.59 -8.11
C ASN A 236 9.32 -12.01 -7.86
N GLN A 237 10.42 -12.36 -8.53
CA GLN A 237 10.96 -13.72 -8.48
C GLN A 237 11.29 -14.19 -7.05
N GLY A 238 11.91 -13.33 -6.24
CA GLY A 238 12.23 -13.65 -4.85
C GLY A 238 10.97 -13.78 -3.99
N GLN A 239 9.98 -12.91 -4.21
CA GLN A 239 8.69 -12.97 -3.53
C GLN A 239 7.91 -14.25 -3.87
N ILE A 240 7.95 -14.72 -5.13
CA ILE A 240 7.30 -15.97 -5.54
C ILE A 240 7.88 -17.16 -4.78
N SER A 241 9.20 -17.21 -4.57
CA SER A 241 9.82 -18.27 -3.78
C SER A 241 9.35 -18.26 -2.32
N VAL A 242 9.30 -17.08 -1.69
CA VAL A 242 8.80 -16.93 -0.31
C VAL A 242 7.33 -17.31 -0.22
N PHE A 243 6.51 -16.80 -1.14
CA PHE A 243 5.09 -17.13 -1.25
C PHE A 243 4.86 -18.65 -1.33
N THR A 244 5.61 -19.31 -2.22
CA THR A 244 5.52 -20.76 -2.41
C THR A 244 5.85 -21.50 -1.11
N GLU A 245 6.93 -21.12 -0.43
CA GLU A 245 7.33 -21.74 0.82
C GLU A 245 6.24 -21.58 1.90
N GLU A 246 5.73 -20.38 2.10
CA GLU A 246 4.73 -20.08 3.13
C GLU A 246 3.38 -20.75 2.85
N VAL A 247 2.94 -20.81 1.59
CA VAL A 247 1.73 -21.54 1.22
C VAL A 247 1.90 -23.04 1.49
N LEU A 248 3.04 -23.64 1.13
CA LEU A 248 3.28 -25.06 1.38
C LEU A 248 3.32 -25.39 2.87
N LYS A 249 3.92 -24.53 3.70
CA LYS A 249 3.85 -24.66 5.17
C LYS A 249 2.41 -24.61 5.65
N LEU A 250 1.62 -23.66 5.13
CA LEU A 250 0.22 -23.51 5.53
C LEU A 250 -0.62 -24.73 5.15
N VAL A 251 -0.39 -25.34 3.98
CA VAL A 251 -1.03 -26.60 3.56
C VAL A 251 -0.77 -27.70 4.60
N MET A 252 0.46 -27.82 5.09
CA MET A 252 0.83 -28.84 6.08
C MET A 252 0.13 -28.65 7.43
N THR A 253 -0.15 -27.40 7.83
CA THR A 253 -0.71 -27.10 9.16
C THR A 253 -2.24 -26.96 9.16
N LYS A 254 -2.83 -26.40 8.10
CA LYS A 254 -4.26 -26.04 8.03
C LYS A 254 -5.10 -27.09 7.29
N GLY A 255 -4.49 -27.87 6.40
CA GLY A 255 -5.16 -28.89 5.58
C GLY A 255 -6.00 -28.30 4.44
N GLN A 256 -7.01 -27.47 4.74
CA GLN A 256 -7.82 -26.78 3.73
C GLN A 256 -7.36 -25.32 3.58
N ILE A 257 -6.93 -24.99 2.36
CA ILE A 257 -6.51 -23.64 1.97
C ILE A 257 -7.62 -22.97 1.18
N THR A 258 -7.91 -21.72 1.48
CA THR A 258 -8.88 -20.90 0.76
C THR A 258 -8.18 -19.87 -0.14
N ALA A 259 -8.90 -19.28 -1.09
CA ALA A 259 -8.38 -18.16 -1.88
C ALA A 259 -7.98 -16.98 -0.98
N TRP A 260 -8.73 -16.78 0.12
CA TRP A 260 -8.39 -15.79 1.15
C TRP A 260 -7.04 -16.09 1.82
N ASP A 261 -6.73 -17.35 2.10
CA ASP A 261 -5.43 -17.73 2.66
C ASP A 261 -4.28 -17.41 1.71
N LEU A 262 -4.45 -17.74 0.42
CA LEU A 262 -3.44 -17.40 -0.60
C LEU A 262 -3.25 -15.89 -0.71
N TYR A 263 -4.33 -15.12 -0.68
CA TYR A 263 -4.24 -13.67 -0.70
C TYR A 263 -3.44 -13.16 0.51
N ASN A 264 -3.76 -13.61 1.72
CA ASN A 264 -3.05 -13.17 2.94
C ASN A 264 -1.55 -13.52 2.93
N VAL A 265 -1.18 -14.70 2.41
CA VAL A 265 0.25 -15.03 2.28
C VAL A 265 0.97 -14.07 1.32
N ALA A 266 0.31 -13.64 0.25
CA ALA A 266 0.88 -12.63 -0.65
C ALA A 266 0.95 -11.25 0.01
N THR A 267 -0.08 -10.85 0.76
CA THR A 267 -0.10 -9.53 1.41
C THR A 267 0.96 -9.36 2.49
N GLU A 268 1.32 -10.43 3.20
CA GLU A 268 2.41 -10.44 4.19
C GLU A 268 3.79 -10.19 3.57
N ILE A 269 3.92 -10.40 2.25
CA ILE A 269 5.18 -10.24 1.52
C ILE A 269 5.35 -8.79 1.02
N TYR A 270 4.26 -8.02 0.91
CA TYR A 270 4.26 -6.61 0.51
C TYR A 270 4.73 -5.69 1.65
N LYS A 271 6.01 -5.81 2.02
CA LYS A 271 6.60 -5.04 3.14
C LYS A 271 7.60 -3.97 2.69
N PRO A 272 7.53 -2.78 3.31
CA PRO A 272 8.62 -1.81 3.35
C PRO A 272 10.02 -2.44 3.46
N GLY A 273 10.91 -2.15 2.50
CA GLY A 273 12.31 -2.61 2.55
C GLY A 273 12.58 -3.99 1.94
N LYS A 274 11.56 -4.79 1.62
CA LYS A 274 11.68 -6.00 0.78
C LYS A 274 11.30 -5.76 -0.67
N THR A 275 10.38 -4.82 -0.90
CA THR A 275 9.85 -4.46 -2.22
C THR A 275 9.85 -2.94 -2.39
N ASP A 276 10.07 -2.47 -3.61
CA ASP A 276 10.02 -1.04 -3.89
C ASP A 276 8.59 -0.54 -3.77
N PHE A 277 8.37 0.42 -2.87
CA PHE A 277 7.04 0.90 -2.51
C PHE A 277 6.13 1.36 -3.64
N PRO A 278 6.61 2.08 -4.67
CA PRO A 278 5.76 2.47 -5.81
C PRO A 278 5.16 1.28 -6.55
N ALA A 279 5.73 0.08 -6.38
CA ALA A 279 5.20 -1.14 -6.96
C ALA A 279 4.22 -1.87 -6.02
N LEU A 280 4.16 -1.57 -4.72
CA LEU A 280 3.35 -2.34 -3.75
C LEU A 280 1.86 -2.30 -4.08
N ILE A 281 1.29 -1.11 -4.26
CA ILE A 281 -0.14 -0.94 -4.53
C ILE A 281 -0.52 -1.61 -5.87
N PRO A 282 0.18 -1.36 -7.00
CA PRO A 282 -0.10 -2.04 -8.26
C PRO A 282 0.05 -3.57 -8.19
N GLN A 283 1.10 -4.07 -7.52
CA GLN A 283 1.35 -5.51 -7.36
C GLN A 283 0.23 -6.18 -6.55
N ASN A 284 -0.22 -5.52 -5.49
CA ASN A 284 -1.33 -5.99 -4.68
C ASN A 284 -2.64 -6.08 -5.47
N GLY A 285 -2.96 -5.04 -6.23
CA GLY A 285 -4.11 -5.04 -7.13
C GLY A 285 -4.04 -6.18 -8.15
N ALA A 286 -2.88 -6.41 -8.76
CA ALA A 286 -2.68 -7.52 -9.69
C ALA A 286 -2.88 -8.91 -9.02
N MET A 287 -2.51 -9.06 -7.74
CA MET A 287 -2.78 -10.29 -6.98
C MET A 287 -4.28 -10.48 -6.71
N ALA A 288 -4.97 -9.40 -6.32
CA ALA A 288 -6.41 -9.44 -6.09
C ALA A 288 -7.16 -9.82 -7.37
N GLU A 289 -6.84 -9.17 -8.49
CA GLU A 289 -7.43 -9.46 -9.82
C GLU A 289 -7.20 -10.92 -10.24
N LEU A 290 -5.98 -11.43 -10.03
CA LEU A 290 -5.63 -12.82 -10.36
C LEU A 290 -6.50 -13.84 -9.59
N LEU A 291 -6.77 -13.59 -8.32
CA LEU A 291 -7.59 -14.49 -7.50
C LEU A 291 -9.08 -14.31 -7.81
N LEU A 292 -9.56 -13.07 -7.88
CA LEU A 292 -10.97 -12.74 -8.09
C LEU A 292 -11.47 -13.19 -9.48
N SER A 293 -10.67 -13.04 -10.53
CA SER A 293 -11.00 -13.49 -11.89
C SER A 293 -11.18 -15.01 -12.03
N ARG A 294 -10.74 -15.78 -11.04
CA ARG A 294 -10.85 -17.24 -10.98
C ARG A 294 -11.89 -17.73 -9.97
N LEU A 295 -12.62 -16.80 -9.34
CA LEU A 295 -13.78 -17.17 -8.54
C LEU A 295 -14.99 -17.39 -9.46
N PRO A 296 -15.76 -18.46 -9.25
CA PRO A 296 -17.02 -18.64 -9.96
C PRO A 296 -17.96 -17.45 -9.73
N GLU A 297 -18.76 -17.10 -10.74
CA GLU A 297 -19.85 -16.14 -10.59
C GLU A 297 -20.94 -16.75 -9.67
N GLU A 298 -21.67 -15.90 -8.92
CA GLU A 298 -22.63 -16.37 -7.91
C GLU A 298 -23.70 -17.34 -8.46
N ALA A 299 -24.03 -17.21 -9.76
CA ALA A 299 -24.96 -18.10 -10.45
C ALA A 299 -24.51 -19.57 -10.44
N GLU A 300 -23.20 -19.86 -10.45
CA GLU A 300 -22.66 -21.22 -10.45
C GLU A 300 -22.68 -21.89 -9.07
N ILE A 301 -22.86 -21.11 -7.99
CA ILE A 301 -22.91 -21.63 -6.61
C ILE A 301 -24.31 -22.16 -6.28
N MET A 302 -25.37 -21.55 -6.83
CA MET A 302 -26.75 -21.99 -6.59
C MET A 302 -27.08 -23.33 -7.27
N ASP A 303 -26.47 -23.62 -8.43
CA ASP A 303 -26.67 -24.89 -9.16
C ASP A 303 -25.90 -26.08 -8.54
N ALA A 304 -25.02 -25.82 -7.56
CA ALA A 304 -24.21 -26.83 -6.90
C ALA A 304 -24.79 -27.34 -5.57
N ILE A 305 -25.93 -26.80 -5.09
CA ILE A 305 -26.62 -27.32 -3.90
C ILE A 305 -27.52 -28.48 -4.35
N PRO A 306 -27.22 -29.75 -4.00
CA PRO A 306 -28.17 -30.82 -4.23
C PRO A 306 -29.37 -30.56 -3.31
N VAL A 307 -30.55 -30.39 -3.91
CA VAL A 307 -31.81 -30.48 -3.16
C VAL A 307 -31.91 -31.93 -2.67
N GLY A 308 -31.51 -32.14 -1.42
CA GLY A 308 -31.66 -33.39 -0.68
C GLY A 308 -32.67 -33.24 0.43
#